data_AF-A0A564PZU1-F1
#
_entry.id   AF-A0A564PZU1-F1
#
_cell.length_a   1.000
_cell.length_b   1.000
_cell.length_c   1.000
_cell.angle_alpha   90.00
_cell.angle_beta   90.00
_cell.angle_gamma   90.00
#
_symmetry.space_group_name_H-M   'P 1'
#
loop_
_entity.id
_entity.type
_entity.pdbx_description
1 polymer ?
#
loop_
_entity_poly.entity_id
_entity_poly.type
_entity_poly.pdbx_seq_one_letter_code
_entity_poly.pdbx_strand_id
1 'polypeptide(L)'
;MTKIPKSHPRYSSLITREKLIEAYEEGILDEGALIEFGREEAVDYLIGERTIEEAYRSTKVAVSYILLSKNPMIVLDGVCLALSANKIKKICRSLGLSVYLGEDLSEVRERLIGRLKAEGIEPKERMDTDLLIFHGKNKILKYFNGRKIYFGLNIFSNDLKGVDVIIIDSIIRFFSNIEEIFDKLREKRIRELIEITKDYKKEEIFMETLNFVIKRIEKTSDDDMR
;
A
#
# COMPACT_ATOMS: atom_id res chain seq x y z
N MET A 1 17.48 -9.95 21.59
CA MET A 1 17.08 -8.65 21.05
C MET A 1 16.71 -7.72 22.20
N THR A 2 17.16 -6.47 22.14
CA THR A 2 16.94 -5.46 23.19
C THR A 2 15.52 -4.92 23.05
N LYS A 3 14.70 -5.02 24.10
CA LYS A 3 13.29 -4.60 24.04
C LYS A 3 13.20 -3.08 23.83
N ILE A 4 12.78 -2.64 22.64
CA ILE A 4 12.62 -1.20 22.34
C ILE A 4 11.50 -0.63 23.23
N PRO A 5 11.75 0.44 24.01
CA PRO A 5 10.72 1.04 24.85
C PRO A 5 9.59 1.65 24.02
N LYS A 6 8.32 1.44 24.42
CA LYS A 6 7.15 2.07 23.75
C LYS A 6 7.18 3.59 23.77
N SER A 7 7.90 4.19 24.73
CA SER A 7 8.13 5.63 24.83
C SER A 7 9.17 6.16 23.86
N HIS A 8 9.90 5.29 23.14
CA HIS A 8 10.91 5.72 22.21
C HIS A 8 10.26 6.49 21.04
N PRO A 9 10.76 7.68 20.66
CA PRO A 9 10.13 8.52 19.63
C PRO A 9 10.04 7.81 18.27
N ARG A 10 10.95 6.86 18.00
CA ARG A 10 10.99 6.04 16.78
C ARG A 10 10.50 4.60 16.97
N TYR A 11 9.76 4.31 18.05
CA TYR A 11 9.31 2.95 18.37
C TYR A 11 8.66 2.27 17.15
N SER A 12 7.73 2.94 16.48
CA SER A 12 7.02 2.39 15.32
C SER A 12 7.94 2.02 14.16
N SER A 13 8.88 2.90 13.77
CA SER A 13 9.87 2.64 12.72
C SER A 13 10.77 1.45 13.08
N LEU A 14 11.25 1.38 14.33
CA LEU A 14 12.15 0.32 14.77
C LEU A 14 11.46 -1.05 14.81
N ILE A 15 10.22 -1.11 15.35
CA ILE A 15 9.42 -2.35 15.35
C ILE A 15 9.11 -2.81 13.92
N THR A 16 8.82 -1.89 13.01
CA THR A 16 8.61 -2.22 11.59
C THR A 16 9.86 -2.86 10.99
N ARG A 17 11.06 -2.32 11.28
CA ARG A 17 12.31 -2.92 10.81
C ARG A 17 12.58 -4.31 11.40
N GLU A 18 12.35 -4.50 12.70
CA GLU A 18 12.50 -5.82 13.34
C GLU A 18 11.62 -6.87 12.67
N LYS A 19 10.35 -6.56 12.40
CA LYS A 19 9.43 -7.46 11.69
C LYS A 19 9.90 -7.83 10.28
N LEU A 20 10.53 -6.89 9.57
CA LEU A 20 11.05 -7.17 8.23
C LEU A 20 12.31 -8.03 8.27
N ILE A 21 13.16 -7.85 9.29
CA ILE A 21 14.31 -8.72 9.51
C ILE A 21 13.83 -10.14 9.85
N GLU A 22 12.87 -10.29 10.76
CA GLU A 22 12.25 -11.59 11.08
C GLU A 22 11.64 -12.24 9.83
N ALA A 23 10.90 -11.49 9.03
CA ALA A 23 10.30 -11.96 7.78
C ALA A 23 11.35 -12.40 6.73
N TYR A 24 12.50 -11.72 6.68
CA TYR A 24 13.64 -12.12 5.85
C TYR A 24 14.26 -13.42 6.37
N GLU A 25 14.47 -13.55 7.69
CA GLU A 25 14.99 -14.78 8.31
C GLU A 25 14.01 -15.98 8.13
N GLU A 26 12.70 -15.73 8.11
CA GLU A 26 11.66 -16.71 7.78
C GLU A 26 11.63 -17.10 6.29
N GLY A 27 12.34 -16.38 5.43
CA GLY A 27 12.43 -16.62 3.99
C GLY A 27 11.20 -16.16 3.19
N ILE A 28 10.36 -15.28 3.75
CA ILE A 28 9.23 -14.67 3.01
C ILE A 28 9.60 -13.35 2.33
N LEU A 29 10.83 -12.86 2.53
CA LEU A 29 11.42 -11.70 1.88
C LEU A 29 12.77 -12.06 1.28
N ASP A 30 13.16 -11.35 0.22
CA ASP A 30 14.52 -11.33 -0.30
C ASP A 30 15.26 -10.04 0.10
N GLU A 31 16.56 -9.97 -0.20
CA GLU A 31 17.38 -8.78 0.07
C GLU A 31 16.85 -7.53 -0.66
N GLY A 32 16.29 -7.73 -1.86
CA GLY A 32 15.72 -6.66 -2.68
C GLY A 32 14.55 -5.97 -1.97
N ALA A 33 13.70 -6.74 -1.29
CA ALA A 33 12.58 -6.23 -0.51
C ALA A 33 13.03 -5.35 0.67
N LEU A 34 14.13 -5.71 1.35
CA LEU A 34 14.69 -4.89 2.43
C LEU A 34 15.25 -3.56 1.92
N ILE A 35 15.94 -3.58 0.76
CA ILE A 35 16.46 -2.37 0.12
C ILE A 35 15.31 -1.47 -0.36
N GLU A 36 14.29 -2.06 -0.98
CA GLU A 36 13.10 -1.34 -1.43
C GLU A 36 12.38 -0.68 -0.25
N PHE A 37 12.18 -1.41 0.85
CA PHE A 37 11.60 -0.85 2.06
C PHE A 37 12.43 0.32 2.63
N GLY A 38 13.77 0.20 2.66
CA GLY A 38 14.63 1.30 3.11
C GLY A 38 14.44 2.59 2.29
N ARG A 39 14.19 2.46 0.98
CA ARG A 39 13.85 3.61 0.11
C ARG A 39 12.47 4.17 0.41
N GLU A 40 11.49 3.32 0.66
CA GLU A 40 10.15 3.72 1.07
C GLU A 40 10.16 4.46 2.41
N GLU A 41 10.96 3.99 3.37
CA GLU A 41 11.13 4.64 4.66
C GLU A 41 11.74 6.04 4.50
N ALA A 42 12.72 6.21 3.61
CA ALA A 42 13.28 7.52 3.27
C ALA A 42 12.21 8.50 2.76
N VAL A 43 11.31 8.03 1.90
CA VAL A 43 10.16 8.84 1.44
C VAL A 43 9.17 9.08 2.58
N ASP A 44 8.97 8.13 3.49
CA ASP A 44 8.09 8.31 4.65
C ASP A 44 8.56 9.45 5.55
N TYR A 45 9.88 9.56 5.79
CA TYR A 45 10.47 10.71 6.52
C TYR A 45 10.16 12.04 5.82
N LEU A 46 10.26 12.08 4.48
CA LEU A 46 9.99 13.28 3.69
C LEU A 46 8.53 13.73 3.76
N ILE A 47 7.58 12.79 3.84
CA ILE A 47 6.15 13.14 4.02
C ILE A 47 5.76 13.34 5.51
N GLY A 48 6.71 13.12 6.43
CA GLY A 48 6.52 13.32 7.86
C GLY A 48 5.81 12.16 8.57
N GLU A 49 5.98 10.93 8.08
CA GLU A 49 5.51 9.68 8.68
C GLU A 49 3.99 9.65 8.95
N ARG A 50 3.23 10.38 8.14
CA ARG A 50 1.79 10.53 8.26
C ARG A 50 1.10 10.40 6.91
N THR A 51 -0.18 10.08 6.95
CA THR A 51 -1.05 10.20 5.78
C THR A 51 -1.26 11.69 5.47
N ILE A 52 -0.86 12.10 4.28
CA ILE A 52 -1.08 13.45 3.75
C ILE A 52 -2.45 13.54 3.04
N GLU A 53 -2.92 14.76 2.77
CA GLU A 53 -4.26 14.97 2.17
C GLU A 53 -4.35 14.32 0.79
N GLU A 54 -3.28 14.38 0.00
CA GLU A 54 -3.15 13.79 -1.33
C GLU A 54 -3.34 12.27 -1.25
N ALA A 55 -2.70 11.61 -0.29
CA ALA A 55 -2.84 10.17 -0.06
C ALA A 55 -4.27 9.81 0.39
N TYR A 56 -4.88 10.63 1.25
CA TYR A 56 -6.26 10.43 1.70
C TYR A 56 -7.26 10.59 0.54
N ARG A 57 -7.07 11.60 -0.32
CA ARG A 57 -7.85 11.82 -1.55
C ARG A 57 -7.74 10.64 -2.51
N SER A 58 -6.52 10.17 -2.77
CA SER A 58 -6.31 8.96 -3.59
C SER A 58 -6.97 7.73 -2.99
N THR A 59 -6.94 7.57 -1.67
CA THR A 59 -7.60 6.45 -1.00
C THR A 59 -9.12 6.50 -1.15
N LYS A 60 -9.74 7.69 -1.11
CA LYS A 60 -11.18 7.85 -1.43
C LYS A 60 -11.53 7.42 -2.84
N VAL A 61 -10.70 7.80 -3.81
CA VAL A 61 -10.88 7.39 -5.21
C VAL A 61 -10.73 5.89 -5.37
N ALA A 62 -9.72 5.30 -4.72
CA ALA A 62 -9.50 3.86 -4.73
C ALA A 62 -10.70 3.09 -4.15
N VAL A 63 -11.20 3.50 -2.98
CA VAL A 63 -12.39 2.90 -2.35
C VAL A 63 -13.62 3.05 -3.23
N SER A 64 -13.79 4.20 -3.90
CA SER A 64 -14.89 4.40 -4.83
C SER A 64 -14.82 3.41 -6.00
N TYR A 65 -13.62 3.18 -6.55
CA TYR A 65 -13.43 2.15 -7.56
C TYR A 65 -13.66 0.73 -7.03
N ILE A 66 -13.26 0.42 -5.81
CA ILE A 66 -13.53 -0.88 -5.17
C ILE A 66 -15.03 -1.13 -5.07
N LEU A 67 -15.80 -0.14 -4.60
CA LEU A 67 -17.27 -0.23 -4.47
C LEU A 67 -18.00 -0.31 -5.83
N LEU A 68 -17.38 0.20 -6.89
CA LEU A 68 -17.92 0.13 -8.27
C LEU A 68 -17.48 -1.12 -9.03
N SER A 69 -16.45 -1.82 -8.54
CA SER A 69 -15.86 -2.99 -9.18
C SER A 69 -16.71 -4.22 -8.96
N LYS A 70 -16.71 -5.14 -9.94
CA LYS A 70 -17.42 -6.42 -9.81
C LYS A 70 -16.60 -7.42 -9.01
N ASN A 71 -15.31 -7.53 -9.30
CA ASN A 71 -14.39 -8.51 -8.73
C ASN A 71 -13.05 -7.85 -8.39
N PRO A 72 -12.99 -6.93 -7.40
CA PRO A 72 -11.75 -6.27 -7.04
C PRO A 72 -10.75 -7.26 -6.44
N MET A 73 -9.48 -7.11 -6.80
CA MET A 73 -8.40 -8.00 -6.38
C MET A 73 -7.21 -7.20 -5.85
N ILE A 74 -6.60 -7.68 -4.76
CA ILE A 74 -5.38 -7.13 -4.20
C ILE A 74 -4.22 -8.10 -4.38
N VAL A 75 -3.09 -7.58 -4.87
CA VAL A 75 -1.83 -8.29 -4.99
C VAL A 75 -0.91 -7.88 -3.85
N LEU A 76 -0.51 -8.86 -3.05
CA LEU A 76 0.28 -8.65 -1.85
C LEU A 76 1.67 -9.24 -2.04
N ASP A 77 2.68 -8.58 -1.50
CA ASP A 77 4.03 -9.09 -1.40
C ASP A 77 4.36 -9.50 0.05
N GLY A 78 5.57 -10.01 0.27
CA GLY A 78 6.02 -10.39 1.61
C GLY A 78 6.05 -9.24 2.60
N VAL A 79 6.30 -8.00 2.13
CA VAL A 79 6.34 -6.81 3.00
C VAL A 79 4.96 -6.53 3.56
N CYS A 80 3.92 -6.62 2.72
CA CYS A 80 2.53 -6.50 3.16
C CYS A 80 2.18 -7.51 4.26
N LEU A 81 2.57 -8.77 4.08
CA LEU A 81 2.29 -9.83 5.06
C LEU A 81 3.08 -9.67 6.35
N ALA A 82 4.37 -9.33 6.26
CA ALA A 82 5.21 -9.08 7.44
C ALA A 82 4.63 -7.95 8.33
N LEU A 83 4.11 -6.89 7.72
CA LEU A 83 3.68 -5.70 8.45
C LEU A 83 2.21 -5.70 8.86
N SER A 84 1.34 -6.31 8.05
CA SER A 84 -0.12 -6.11 8.15
C SER A 84 -0.96 -7.38 7.96
N ALA A 85 -0.37 -8.59 8.06
CA ALA A 85 -1.10 -9.87 7.92
C ALA A 85 -2.46 -9.91 8.65
N ASN A 86 -2.48 -9.53 9.93
CA ASN A 86 -3.69 -9.52 10.75
C ASN A 86 -4.77 -8.55 10.27
N LYS A 87 -4.39 -7.41 9.68
CA LYS A 87 -5.32 -6.42 9.12
C LYS A 87 -5.83 -6.85 7.75
N ILE A 88 -4.96 -7.42 6.92
CA ILE A 88 -5.26 -7.81 5.54
C ILE A 88 -6.49 -8.72 5.49
N LYS A 89 -6.60 -9.73 6.38
CA LYS A 89 -7.77 -10.62 6.41
C LYS A 89 -9.08 -9.85 6.60
N LYS A 90 -9.12 -8.99 7.63
CA LYS A 90 -10.30 -8.19 7.97
C LYS A 90 -10.69 -7.29 6.81
N ILE A 91 -9.71 -6.59 6.23
CA ILE A 91 -9.91 -5.64 5.15
C ILE A 91 -10.38 -6.34 3.88
N CYS A 92 -9.73 -7.42 3.46
CA CYS A 92 -10.13 -8.16 2.27
C CYS A 92 -11.58 -8.68 2.41
N ARG A 93 -11.94 -9.16 3.61
CA ARG A 93 -13.32 -9.58 3.88
C ARG A 93 -14.32 -8.42 3.85
N SER A 94 -14.01 -7.30 4.49
CA SER A 94 -14.90 -6.13 4.56
C SER A 94 -15.11 -5.48 3.19
N LEU A 95 -14.05 -5.39 2.38
CA LEU A 95 -14.05 -4.73 1.08
C LEU A 95 -14.39 -5.68 -0.09
N GLY A 96 -14.56 -6.98 0.17
CA GLY A 96 -14.81 -7.98 -0.87
C GLY A 96 -13.63 -8.20 -1.82
N LEU A 97 -12.39 -8.01 -1.34
CA LEU A 97 -11.19 -8.15 -2.15
C LEU A 97 -10.75 -9.63 -2.23
N SER A 98 -10.56 -10.12 -3.45
CA SER A 98 -9.81 -11.38 -3.65
C SER A 98 -8.32 -11.12 -3.48
N VAL A 99 -7.59 -12.07 -2.89
CA VAL A 99 -6.13 -11.98 -2.73
C VAL A 99 -5.44 -12.78 -3.82
N TYR A 100 -4.38 -12.24 -4.39
CA TYR A 100 -3.53 -12.91 -5.38
C TYR A 100 -2.05 -12.63 -5.09
N LEU A 101 -1.17 -13.58 -5.40
CA LEU A 101 0.27 -13.48 -5.10
C LEU A 101 1.16 -13.49 -6.35
N GLY A 102 0.63 -13.77 -7.54
CA GLY A 102 1.44 -14.05 -8.73
C GLY A 102 1.44 -15.52 -9.11
N GLU A 103 2.15 -15.81 -10.20
CA GLU A 103 2.30 -17.12 -10.82
C GLU A 103 3.74 -17.65 -10.79
N ASP A 104 4.69 -16.93 -10.16
CA ASP A 104 6.06 -17.42 -10.05
C ASP A 104 6.15 -18.64 -9.14
N LEU A 105 6.94 -19.66 -9.51
CA LEU A 105 7.09 -20.88 -8.69
C LEU A 105 8.26 -20.76 -7.70
N SER A 106 8.41 -19.59 -7.07
CA SER A 106 9.50 -19.36 -6.11
C SER A 106 9.20 -19.99 -4.74
N GLU A 107 10.25 -20.42 -4.05
CA GLU A 107 10.14 -20.86 -2.65
C GLU A 107 9.55 -19.77 -1.75
N VAL A 108 9.87 -18.50 -2.06
CA VAL A 108 9.29 -17.33 -1.37
C VAL A 108 7.78 -17.35 -1.50
N ARG A 109 7.24 -17.52 -2.71
CA ARG A 109 5.80 -17.57 -2.93
C ARG A 109 5.12 -18.73 -2.20
N GLU A 110 5.73 -19.91 -2.17
CA GLU A 110 5.18 -21.04 -1.40
C GLU A 110 5.06 -20.70 0.09
N ARG A 111 6.08 -20.04 0.66
CA ARG A 111 6.04 -19.56 2.05
C ARG A 111 4.98 -18.47 2.24
N LEU A 112 4.81 -17.55 1.29
CA LEU A 112 3.76 -16.53 1.32
C LEU A 112 2.36 -17.17 1.31
N ILE A 113 2.14 -18.21 0.50
CA ILE A 113 0.89 -18.98 0.50
C ILE A 113 0.66 -19.63 1.87
N GLY A 114 1.69 -20.28 2.41
CA GLY A 114 1.62 -20.88 3.75
C GLY A 114 1.22 -19.86 4.82
N ARG A 115 1.82 -18.66 4.78
CA ARG A 115 1.50 -17.57 5.71
C ARG A 115 0.07 -17.06 5.56
N LEU A 116 -0.40 -16.83 4.33
CA LEU A 116 -1.79 -16.43 4.07
C LEU A 116 -2.79 -17.48 4.59
N LYS A 117 -2.52 -18.76 4.33
CA LYS A 117 -3.38 -19.87 4.80
C LYS A 117 -3.44 -19.95 6.31
N ALA A 118 -2.31 -19.74 7.00
CA ALA A 118 -2.26 -19.68 8.46
C ALA A 118 -3.11 -18.51 9.01
N GLU A 119 -3.17 -17.39 8.30
CA GLU A 119 -4.06 -16.25 8.61
C GLU A 119 -5.51 -16.51 8.19
N GLY A 120 -5.80 -17.61 7.50
CA GLY A 120 -7.13 -17.97 7.00
C GLY A 120 -7.56 -17.16 5.77
N ILE A 121 -6.61 -16.83 4.91
CA ILE A 121 -6.82 -16.22 3.60
C ILE A 121 -6.40 -17.24 2.54
N GLU A 122 -7.31 -17.61 1.64
CA GLU A 122 -6.99 -18.47 0.50
C GLU A 122 -6.72 -17.58 -0.74
N PRO A 123 -5.47 -17.48 -1.23
CA PRO A 123 -5.20 -16.73 -2.43
C PRO A 123 -5.80 -17.41 -3.67
N LYS A 124 -6.25 -16.61 -4.64
CA LYS A 124 -6.69 -17.10 -5.96
C LYS A 124 -5.51 -17.61 -6.76
N GLU A 125 -5.72 -18.68 -7.51
CA GLU A 125 -4.69 -19.23 -8.42
C GLU A 125 -4.57 -18.45 -9.73
N ARG A 126 -5.65 -17.77 -10.14
CA ARG A 126 -5.72 -17.02 -11.40
C ARG A 126 -6.14 -15.59 -11.14
N MET A 127 -5.60 -14.68 -11.95
CA MET A 127 -6.04 -13.29 -11.98
C MET A 127 -7.33 -13.18 -12.79
N ASP A 128 -8.46 -13.03 -12.09
CA ASP A 128 -9.78 -12.74 -12.66
C ASP A 128 -10.35 -11.52 -11.94
N THR A 129 -10.16 -10.34 -12.52
CA THR A 129 -10.48 -9.06 -11.90
C THR A 129 -10.69 -7.96 -12.93
N ASP A 130 -11.53 -6.98 -12.61
CA ASP A 130 -11.67 -5.71 -13.32
C ASP A 130 -10.92 -4.55 -12.64
N LEU A 131 -10.44 -4.75 -11.41
CA LEU A 131 -9.72 -3.77 -10.61
C LEU A 131 -8.59 -4.43 -9.80
N LEU A 132 -7.35 -4.08 -10.13
CA LEU A 132 -6.16 -4.60 -9.45
C LEU A 132 -5.56 -3.54 -8.52
N ILE A 133 -5.47 -3.86 -7.24
CA ILE A 133 -4.76 -3.09 -6.22
C ILE A 133 -3.44 -3.80 -5.94
N PHE A 134 -2.32 -3.09 -5.86
CA PHE A 134 -1.04 -3.76 -5.66
C PHE A 134 -0.02 -2.89 -4.92
N HIS A 135 0.90 -3.57 -4.25
CA HIS A 135 2.10 -2.99 -3.65
C HIS A 135 3.35 -3.39 -4.44
N GLY A 136 4.38 -2.55 -4.37
CA GLY A 136 5.71 -2.85 -4.89
C GLY A 136 5.75 -3.09 -6.39
N LYS A 137 6.86 -3.66 -6.85
CA LYS A 137 7.03 -4.05 -8.25
C LYS A 137 6.28 -5.34 -8.53
N ASN A 138 5.46 -5.34 -9.57
CA ASN A 138 4.79 -6.56 -10.00
C ASN A 138 4.77 -6.72 -11.52
N LYS A 139 5.34 -7.83 -12.01
CA LYS A 139 5.38 -8.14 -13.45
C LYS A 139 3.98 -8.38 -14.02
N ILE A 140 3.00 -8.75 -13.18
CA ILE A 140 1.65 -9.04 -13.62
C ILE A 140 0.94 -7.81 -14.23
N LEU A 141 1.37 -6.61 -13.84
CA LEU A 141 0.81 -5.35 -14.33
C LEU A 141 0.92 -5.21 -15.86
N LYS A 142 1.86 -5.91 -16.49
CA LYS A 142 2.04 -5.92 -17.95
C LYS A 142 0.96 -6.73 -18.67
N TYR A 143 0.35 -7.70 -17.99
CA TYR A 143 -0.64 -8.62 -18.56
C TYR A 143 -2.08 -8.24 -18.17
N PHE A 144 -2.24 -7.26 -17.29
CA PHE A 144 -3.53 -6.77 -16.85
C PHE A 144 -3.94 -5.50 -17.60
N ASN A 145 -5.14 -5.52 -18.19
CA ASN A 145 -5.70 -4.41 -18.98
C ASN A 145 -6.82 -3.64 -18.27
N GLY A 146 -7.21 -4.05 -17.05
CA GLY A 146 -8.17 -3.32 -16.25
C GLY A 146 -7.53 -2.18 -15.45
N ARG A 147 -8.31 -1.63 -14.51
CA ARG A 147 -7.87 -0.47 -13.71
C ARG A 147 -6.88 -0.88 -12.63
N LYS A 148 -5.78 -0.14 -12.52
CA LYS A 148 -4.65 -0.39 -11.61
C LYS A 148 -4.57 0.66 -10.53
N ILE A 149 -4.50 0.23 -9.28
CA ILE A 149 -4.32 1.07 -8.10
C ILE A 149 -3.02 0.64 -7.42
N TYR A 150 -2.04 1.54 -7.37
CA TYR A 150 -0.83 1.38 -6.59
C TYR A 150 -1.03 1.95 -5.19
N PHE A 151 -0.51 1.27 -4.17
CA PHE A 151 -0.25 1.86 -2.86
C PHE A 151 1.20 1.59 -2.44
N GLY A 152 1.81 2.57 -1.77
CA GLY A 152 3.17 2.47 -1.28
C GLY A 152 3.93 3.79 -1.44
N LEU A 153 5.21 3.78 -1.08
CA LEU A 153 6.04 4.99 -1.03
C LEU A 153 7.14 5.02 -2.10
N ASN A 154 7.13 4.07 -3.04
CA ASN A 154 8.07 4.02 -4.16
C ASN A 154 7.64 4.97 -5.31
N ILE A 155 7.60 6.28 -5.01
CA ILE A 155 7.02 7.32 -5.87
C ILE A 155 7.79 7.57 -7.17
N PHE A 156 9.09 7.26 -7.22
CA PHE A 156 9.94 7.49 -8.40
C PHE A 156 10.06 6.26 -9.32
N SER A 157 9.21 5.25 -9.12
CA SER A 157 9.26 4.05 -9.96
C SER A 157 8.67 4.28 -11.35
N ASN A 158 9.38 3.82 -12.38
CA ASN A 158 8.86 3.76 -13.75
C ASN A 158 7.63 2.84 -13.88
N ASP A 159 7.45 1.92 -12.94
CA ASP A 159 6.31 0.99 -12.92
C ASP A 159 4.96 1.72 -12.70
N LEU A 160 4.98 2.96 -12.19
CA LEU A 160 3.79 3.78 -11.97
C LEU A 160 3.21 4.39 -13.26
N LYS A 161 3.94 4.38 -14.38
CA LYS A 161 3.47 4.98 -15.64
C LYS A 161 2.15 4.37 -16.13
N GLY A 162 1.97 3.06 -15.96
CA GLY A 162 0.78 2.34 -16.37
C GLY A 162 -0.33 2.26 -15.32
N VAL A 163 -0.19 2.95 -14.19
CA VAL A 163 -1.15 2.90 -13.06
C VAL A 163 -2.20 4.00 -13.20
N ASP A 164 -3.44 3.75 -12.79
CA ASP A 164 -4.54 4.73 -12.86
C ASP A 164 -4.65 5.57 -11.58
N VAL A 165 -4.46 4.96 -10.41
CA VAL A 165 -4.52 5.62 -9.09
C VAL A 165 -3.27 5.30 -8.28
N ILE A 166 -2.67 6.31 -7.67
CA ILE A 166 -1.50 6.17 -6.80
C ILE A 166 -1.84 6.64 -5.39
N ILE A 167 -1.63 5.79 -4.40
CA ILE A 167 -1.79 6.12 -2.99
C ILE A 167 -0.39 6.17 -2.38
N ILE A 168 0.10 7.39 -2.17
CA ILE A 168 1.44 7.62 -1.63
C ILE A 168 1.36 7.61 -0.10
N ASP A 169 1.33 6.40 0.46
CA ASP A 169 1.26 6.19 1.91
C ASP A 169 1.95 4.88 2.30
N SER A 170 2.34 4.75 3.57
CA SER A 170 2.93 3.51 4.06
C SER A 170 1.88 2.40 4.12
N ILE A 171 2.32 1.15 3.94
CA ILE A 171 1.46 -0.05 3.98
C ILE A 171 0.56 -0.06 5.23
N ILE A 172 1.13 0.24 6.40
CA ILE A 172 0.43 0.20 7.68
C ILE A 172 -0.70 1.24 7.72
N ARG A 173 -0.43 2.46 7.21
CA ARG A 173 -1.42 3.55 7.18
C ARG A 173 -2.45 3.33 6.09
N PHE A 174 -2.05 2.88 4.90
CA PHE A 174 -2.96 2.46 3.82
C PHE A 174 -4.04 1.50 4.32
N PHE A 175 -3.65 0.37 4.94
CA PHE A 175 -4.62 -0.60 5.44
C PHE A 175 -5.50 -0.02 6.56
N SER A 176 -5.02 0.95 7.34
CA SER A 176 -5.85 1.59 8.37
C SER A 176 -6.87 2.55 7.74
N ASN A 177 -6.44 3.37 6.79
CA ASN A 177 -7.26 4.42 6.18
C ASN A 177 -8.29 3.86 5.20
N ILE A 178 -7.95 2.79 4.45
CA ILE A 178 -8.85 2.23 3.45
C ILE A 178 -10.12 1.66 4.10
N GLU A 179 -10.00 1.04 5.28
CA GLU A 179 -11.14 0.52 6.04
C GLU A 179 -12.04 1.67 6.52
N GLU A 180 -11.45 2.71 7.13
CA GLU A 180 -12.18 3.90 7.58
C GLU A 180 -12.93 4.59 6.44
N ILE A 181 -12.27 4.74 5.28
CA ILE A 181 -12.86 5.40 4.11
C ILE A 181 -13.94 4.51 3.50
N PHE A 182 -13.75 3.19 3.45
CA PHE A 182 -14.76 2.25 2.99
C PHE A 182 -16.06 2.38 3.77
N ASP A 183 -15.99 2.43 5.10
CA ASP A 183 -17.17 2.58 5.94
C ASP A 183 -17.90 3.91 5.71
N LYS A 184 -17.18 4.98 5.35
CA LYS A 184 -17.79 6.28 4.99
C LYS A 184 -18.44 6.28 3.62
N LEU A 185 -17.98 5.45 2.68
CA LEU A 185 -18.42 5.49 1.28
C LEU A 185 -19.39 4.37 0.89
N ARG A 186 -19.45 3.26 1.63
CA ARG A 186 -20.29 2.08 1.31
C ARG A 186 -21.79 2.37 1.20
N GLU A 187 -22.29 3.39 1.89
CA GLU A 187 -23.71 3.79 1.85
C GLU A 187 -24.01 4.85 0.77
N LYS A 188 -23.00 5.28 0.00
CA LYS A 188 -23.20 6.26 -1.08
C LYS A 188 -23.83 5.63 -2.31
N ARG A 189 -24.60 6.44 -3.04
CA ARG A 189 -25.14 6.04 -4.34
C ARG A 189 -24.03 5.94 -5.38
N ILE A 190 -24.21 5.05 -6.34
CA ILE A 190 -23.30 4.85 -7.49
C ILE A 190 -22.90 6.17 -8.15
N ARG A 191 -23.85 7.10 -8.37
CA ARG A 191 -23.56 8.41 -8.97
C ARG A 191 -22.58 9.25 -8.15
N GLU A 192 -22.67 9.20 -6.82
CA GLU A 192 -21.76 9.91 -5.92
C GLU A 192 -20.37 9.29 -5.91
N LEU A 193 -20.28 7.96 -5.97
CA LEU A 193 -19.01 7.25 -6.09
C LEU A 193 -18.32 7.59 -7.42
N ILE A 194 -19.08 7.63 -8.52
CA ILE A 194 -18.55 8.06 -9.82
C ILE A 194 -18.05 9.50 -9.74
N GLU A 195 -18.78 10.40 -9.09
CA GLU A 195 -18.38 11.80 -8.95
C GLU A 195 -17.02 11.95 -8.24
N ILE A 196 -16.77 11.18 -7.18
CA ILE A 196 -15.48 11.17 -6.47
C ILE A 196 -14.31 10.83 -7.42
N THR A 197 -14.56 10.05 -8.48
CA THR A 197 -13.52 9.55 -9.38
C THR A 197 -13.25 10.45 -10.60
N LYS A 198 -14.17 11.35 -10.96
CA LYS A 198 -14.16 12.05 -12.27
C LYS A 198 -12.95 12.95 -12.50
N ASP A 199 -12.50 13.64 -11.45
CA ASP A 199 -11.44 14.64 -11.57
C ASP A 199 -10.08 14.14 -11.07
N TYR A 200 -9.98 12.84 -10.78
CA TYR A 200 -8.73 12.28 -10.32
C TYR A 200 -7.68 12.24 -11.43
N LYS A 201 -6.55 12.92 -11.22
CA LYS A 201 -5.35 12.82 -12.07
C LYS A 201 -4.13 12.47 -11.23
N LYS A 202 -3.50 11.34 -11.54
CA LYS A 202 -2.32 10.86 -10.79
C LYS A 202 -1.15 11.84 -10.88
N GLU A 203 -0.99 12.53 -12.00
CA GLU A 203 0.07 13.52 -12.20
C GLU A 203 -0.11 14.72 -11.27
N GLU A 204 -1.37 15.15 -11.04
CA GLU A 204 -1.69 16.22 -10.09
C GLU A 204 -1.38 15.76 -8.66
N ILE A 205 -1.82 14.57 -8.26
CA ILE A 205 -1.51 13.99 -6.93
C ILE A 205 0.00 13.89 -6.69
N PHE A 206 0.76 13.45 -7.70
CA PHE A 206 2.20 13.35 -7.61
C PHE A 206 2.85 14.72 -7.41
N MET A 207 2.45 15.73 -8.21
CA MET A 207 2.98 17.09 -8.08
C MET A 207 2.59 17.75 -6.76
N GLU A 208 1.35 17.56 -6.30
CA GLU A 208 0.88 18.03 -4.99
C GLU A 208 1.71 17.41 -3.85
N THR A 209 2.00 16.10 -3.94
CA THR A 209 2.85 15.40 -2.97
C THR A 209 4.29 15.93 -2.96
N LEU A 210 4.88 16.20 -4.12
CA LEU A 210 6.22 16.80 -4.18
C LEU A 210 6.22 18.23 -3.61
N ASN A 211 5.20 19.03 -3.91
CA ASN A 211 5.04 20.36 -3.34
C ASN A 211 4.88 20.32 -1.82
N PHE A 212 4.16 19.33 -1.29
CA PHE A 212 4.07 19.09 0.15
C PHE A 212 5.44 18.84 0.77
N VAL A 213 6.25 17.97 0.15
CA VAL A 213 7.62 17.66 0.59
C VAL A 213 8.51 18.90 0.56
N ILE A 214 8.49 19.67 -0.53
CA ILE A 214 9.28 20.91 -0.68
C ILE A 214 8.96 21.89 0.46
N LYS A 215 7.66 22.20 0.67
CA LYS A 215 7.23 23.11 1.74
C LYS A 215 7.65 22.63 3.13
N ARG A 216 7.65 21.32 3.35
CA ARG A 216 8.08 20.73 4.63
C ARG A 216 9.59 20.88 4.84
N ILE A 217 10.39 20.66 3.80
CA ILE A 217 11.84 20.87 3.86
C ILE A 217 12.14 22.34 4.15
N GLU A 218 11.53 23.28 3.40
CA GLU A 218 11.69 24.73 3.60
C GLU A 218 11.39 25.14 5.05
N LYS A 219 10.26 24.67 5.58
CA LYS A 219 9.89 24.94 6.98
C LYS A 219 10.90 24.40 7.99
N THR A 220 11.45 23.21 7.74
CA THR A 220 12.41 22.58 8.65
C THR A 220 13.74 23.33 8.62
N SER A 221 14.17 23.80 7.45
CA SER A 221 15.35 24.67 7.30
C SER A 221 15.19 26.01 8.02
N ASP A 222 13.99 26.60 8.00
CA ASP A 222 13.71 27.84 8.74
C ASP A 222 13.68 27.64 10.27
N ASP A 223 13.17 26.49 10.74
CA ASP A 223 13.12 26.16 12.17
C ASP A 223 14.51 25.82 12.73
N ASP A 224 15.41 25.18 11.95
CA ASP A 224 16.81 24.91 12.36
C ASP A 224 17.71 26.17 12.32
N MET A 225 17.26 27.25 11.67
CA MET A 225 17.94 28.56 11.65
C MET A 225 17.50 29.50 12.78
N ARG A 226 16.59 29.09 13.67
CA ARG A 226 16.10 29.86 14.83
C ARG A 226 16.51 29.21 16.15
#